data_AF-A0A3M0ITV9-F1
#
_entry.id   AF-A0A3M0ITV9-F1
#
_cell.length_a   1.000
_cell.length_b   1.000
_cell.length_c   1.000
_cell.angle_alpha   90.00
_cell.angle_beta   90.00
_cell.angle_gamma   90.00
#
_symmetry.space_group_name_H-M   'P 1'
#
loop_
_entity.id
_entity.type
_entity.pdbx_description
1 polymer ?
#
loop_
_entity_poly.entity_id
_entity_poly.type
_entity_poly.pdbx_seq_one_letter_code
_entity_poly.pdbx_strand_id
1 'polypeptide(L)'
;MKHFTAALCVLYTVASIALLRCAVASQQHGQAGYTALFTTCTVLFALGVVHHAYHRDELRAALLRLERAARPPDTRPAIDDAVAIALATACCETWWATTGAQHDPEHCTRKDTTA
;
A
#
# COMPACT_ATOMS: atom_id res chain seq x y z
N MET A 1 18.95 8.68 -1.42
CA MET A 1 19.17 7.55 -0.46
C MET A 1 18.82 6.18 -1.04
N LYS A 2 17.74 5.98 -1.81
CA LYS A 2 17.37 4.66 -2.39
C LYS A 2 18.47 3.99 -3.24
N HIS A 3 19.24 4.79 -4.01
CA HIS A 3 20.34 4.28 -4.83
C HIS A 3 21.48 3.66 -4.01
N PHE A 4 21.76 4.20 -2.82
CA PHE A 4 22.81 3.69 -1.95
C PHE A 4 22.46 2.32 -1.36
N THR A 5 21.20 2.13 -0.95
CA THR A 5 20.72 0.84 -0.44
C THR A 5 20.70 -0.24 -1.53
N ALA A 6 20.35 0.13 -2.77
CA ALA A 6 20.41 -0.79 -3.90
C ALA A 6 21.87 -1.17 -4.22
N ALA A 7 22.79 -0.21 -4.24
CA ALA A 7 24.20 -0.47 -4.46
C ALA A 7 24.79 -1.39 -3.38
N LEU A 8 24.47 -1.16 -2.10
CA LEU A 8 24.90 -2.04 -1.01
C LEU A 8 24.35 -3.46 -1.15
N CYS A 9 23.09 -3.61 -1.52
CA CYS A 9 22.49 -4.92 -1.75
C CYS A 9 23.22 -5.68 -2.88
N VAL A 10 23.52 -4.99 -3.99
CA VAL A 10 24.31 -5.56 -5.10
C VAL A 10 25.72 -5.93 -4.65
N LEU A 11 26.38 -5.08 -3.85
CA LEU A 11 27.71 -5.40 -3.32
C LEU A 11 27.68 -6.62 -2.40
N TYR A 12 26.67 -6.76 -1.53
CA TYR A 12 26.52 -7.92 -0.67
C TYR A 12 26.22 -9.20 -1.46
N THR A 13 25.40 -9.14 -2.51
CA THR A 13 25.14 -10.33 -3.35
C THR A 13 26.40 -10.75 -4.11
N VAL A 14 27.13 -9.80 -4.70
CA VAL A 14 28.41 -10.08 -5.38
C VAL A 14 29.43 -10.66 -4.41
N ALA A 15 29.58 -10.07 -3.22
CA ALA A 15 30.48 -10.58 -2.18
C ALA A 15 30.10 -12.00 -1.73
N SER A 16 28.81 -12.25 -1.51
CA SER A 16 28.28 -13.56 -1.14
C SER A 16 28.62 -14.63 -2.19
N ILE A 17 28.44 -14.33 -3.48
CA ILE A 17 28.76 -15.23 -4.59
C ILE A 17 30.28 -15.48 -4.66
N ALA A 18 31.08 -14.43 -4.53
CA ALA A 18 32.54 -14.56 -4.56
C ALA A 18 33.06 -15.44 -3.41
N LEU A 19 32.56 -15.23 -2.19
CA LEU A 19 32.90 -16.03 -1.02
C LEU A 19 32.44 -17.48 -1.15
N LEU A 20 31.26 -17.72 -1.73
CA LEU A 20 30.79 -19.07 -2.00
C LEU A 20 31.72 -19.79 -2.97
N ARG A 21 32.20 -19.09 -4.00
CA ARG A 21 33.20 -19.64 -4.93
C ARG A 21 34.53 -19.95 -4.21
N CYS A 22 34.97 -19.09 -3.29
CA CYS A 22 36.14 -19.35 -2.45
C CYS A 22 35.93 -20.57 -1.54
N ALA A 23 34.73 -20.75 -0.97
CA ALA A 23 34.40 -21.91 -0.15
C ALA A 23 34.47 -23.22 -0.94
N VAL A 24 33.96 -23.23 -2.17
CA VAL A 24 34.07 -24.40 -3.07
C VAL A 24 35.53 -24.70 -3.37
N ALA A 25 36.33 -23.68 -3.69
CA ALA A 25 37.76 -23.86 -3.94
C ALA A 25 38.51 -24.39 -2.71
N SER A 26 38.24 -23.90 -1.49
CA SER A 26 38.88 -24.42 -0.27
C SER A 26 38.49 -25.86 0.03
N GLN A 27 37.23 -26.23 -0.27
CA GLN A 27 36.74 -27.59 -0.07
C GLN A 27 37.47 -28.58 -0.99
N GLN A 28 37.73 -28.20 -2.25
CA GLN A 28 38.51 -29.00 -3.19
C GLN A 28 39.96 -29.23 -2.73
N HIS A 29 40.53 -28.31 -1.95
CA HIS A 29 41.90 -28.42 -1.40
C HIS A 29 41.94 -29.06 0.00
N GLY A 30 40.83 -29.60 0.50
CA GLY A 30 40.75 -30.25 1.82
C GLY A 30 40.88 -29.29 3.01
N GLN A 31 40.77 -27.99 2.78
CA GLN A 31 40.93 -26.97 3.82
C GLN A 31 39.60 -26.68 4.52
N ALA A 32 39.24 -27.53 5.48
CA ALA A 32 37.95 -27.47 6.18
C ALA A 32 37.73 -26.14 6.94
N GLY A 33 38.77 -25.59 7.58
CA GLY A 33 38.66 -24.33 8.33
C GLY A 33 38.30 -23.13 7.45
N TYR A 34 38.97 -22.97 6.31
CA TYR A 34 38.65 -21.91 5.34
C TYR A 34 37.28 -22.10 4.70
N THR A 35 36.89 -23.35 4.45
CA THR A 35 35.55 -23.66 3.93
C THR A 35 34.46 -23.20 4.90
N ALA A 36 34.61 -23.51 6.19
CA ALA A 36 33.68 -23.08 7.24
C ALA A 36 33.63 -21.55 7.36
N LEU A 37 34.78 -20.87 7.30
CA LEU A 37 34.84 -19.41 7.34
C LEU A 37 34.08 -18.79 6.15
N PHE A 38 34.41 -19.19 4.92
CA PHE A 38 33.82 -18.60 3.73
C PHE A 38 32.31 -18.88 3.62
N THR A 39 31.87 -20.09 3.96
CA THR A 39 30.43 -20.42 4.02
C THR A 39 29.70 -19.57 5.06
N THR A 40 30.29 -19.38 6.25
CA THR A 40 29.71 -18.52 7.29
C THR A 40 29.59 -17.07 6.81
N CYS A 41 30.64 -16.53 6.17
CA CYS A 41 30.60 -15.19 5.60
C CYS A 41 29.55 -15.04 4.48
N THR A 42 29.42 -16.04 3.59
CA THR A 42 28.35 -16.07 2.58
C THR A 42 26.97 -15.98 3.22
N VAL A 43 26.71 -16.76 4.27
CA VAL A 43 25.43 -16.71 5.00
C VAL A 43 25.19 -15.34 5.62
N LEU A 44 26.21 -14.71 6.22
CA LEU A 44 26.10 -13.38 6.81
C LEU A 44 25.73 -12.31 5.76
N PHE A 45 26.36 -12.32 4.58
CA PHE A 45 26.01 -11.38 3.52
C PHE A 45 24.61 -11.64 2.95
N ALA A 46 24.20 -12.90 2.81
CA ALA A 46 22.84 -13.26 2.41
C ALA A 46 21.80 -12.76 3.43
N LEU A 47 22.07 -12.91 4.73
CA LEU A 47 21.21 -12.36 5.79
C LEU A 47 21.14 -10.83 5.73
N GLY A 48 22.24 -10.15 5.41
CA GLY A 48 22.24 -8.70 5.19
C GLY A 48 21.30 -8.26 4.07
N VAL A 49 21.24 -9.02 2.96
CA VAL A 49 20.30 -8.77 1.86
C VAL A 49 18.86 -8.97 2.30
N VAL A 50 18.56 -10.07 3.01
CA VAL A 50 17.22 -10.36 3.53
C VAL A 50 16.77 -9.29 4.53
N HIS A 51 17.65 -8.88 5.44
CA HIS A 51 17.39 -7.82 6.40
C HIS A 51 17.04 -6.49 5.71
N HIS A 52 17.77 -6.12 4.64
CA HIS A 52 17.43 -4.95 3.84
C HIS A 52 16.09 -5.06 3.12
N ALA A 53 15.73 -6.25 2.63
CA ALA A 53 14.41 -6.48 2.02
C ALA A 53 13.30 -6.30 3.07
N TYR A 54 13.45 -6.94 4.24
CA TYR A 54 12.50 -6.86 5.34
C TYR A 54 12.27 -5.41 5.81
N HIS A 55 13.33 -4.64 6.04
CA HIS A 55 13.20 -3.23 6.41
C HIS A 55 12.49 -2.38 5.35
N ARG A 56 12.71 -2.67 4.07
CA ARG A 56 12.00 -1.96 2.99
C ARG A 56 10.50 -2.23 3.04
N ASP A 57 10.11 -3.46 3.38
CA ASP A 57 8.71 -3.84 3.47
C ASP A 57 8.05 -3.30 4.73
N GLU A 58 8.75 -3.25 5.86
CA GLU A 58 8.28 -2.55 7.07
C GLU A 58 8.03 -1.06 6.80
N LEU A 59 8.98 -0.38 6.15
CA LEU A 59 8.82 1.03 5.79
C LEU A 59 7.64 1.26 4.85
N ARG A 60 7.43 0.39 3.86
CA ARG A 60 6.27 0.45 2.97
C ARG A 60 4.97 0.24 3.75
N ALA A 61 4.92 -0.75 4.64
CA ALA A 61 3.74 -1.01 5.47
C ALA A 61 3.41 0.18 6.38
N ALA A 62 4.43 0.82 6.98
CA ALA A 62 4.25 2.02 7.78
C ALA A 62 3.72 3.20 6.96
N LEU A 63 4.27 3.43 5.77
CA LEU A 63 3.79 4.48 4.86
C LEU A 63 2.34 4.25 4.43
N LEU A 64 1.96 3.02 4.10
CA LEU A 64 0.58 2.68 3.76
C LEU A 64 -0.39 2.90 4.92
N ARG A 65 0.02 2.62 6.16
CA ARG A 65 -0.78 2.91 7.35
C ARG A 65 -0.97 4.42 7.55
N LEU A 66 0.09 5.20 7.37
CA LEU A 66 0.04 6.66 7.44
C LEU A 66 -0.84 7.24 6.33
N GLU A 67 -0.73 6.74 5.10
CA GLU A 67 -1.57 7.18 3.98
C GLU A 67 -3.05 6.91 4.24
N ARG A 68 -3.39 5.73 4.78
CA ARG A 68 -4.77 5.41 5.17
C ARG A 68 -5.29 6.28 6.32
N ALA A 69 -4.44 6.58 7.30
CA ALA A 69 -4.81 7.45 8.42
C ALA A 69 -4.95 8.92 8.01
N ALA A 70 -4.17 9.37 7.02
CA ALA A 70 -4.22 10.72 6.47
C ALA A 70 -5.31 10.92 5.43
N ARG A 71 -5.89 9.83 4.88
CA ARG A 71 -7.00 9.92 3.94
C ARG A 71 -8.21 10.52 4.66
N PRO A 72 -8.76 11.66 4.18
CA PRO A 72 -9.99 12.19 4.73
C PRO A 72 -11.10 11.14 4.64
N PRO A 73 -12.05 11.12 5.59
CA PRO A 73 -13.22 10.26 5.46
C PRO A 73 -13.88 10.55 4.11
N ASP A 74 -14.32 9.50 3.43
CA ASP A 74 -15.02 9.64 2.16
C ASP A 74 -16.34 10.37 2.43
N THR A 75 -16.37 11.67 2.15
CA THR A 75 -17.54 12.54 2.36
C THR A 75 -18.57 12.37 1.25
N ARG A 76 -18.24 11.62 0.19
CA ARG A 76 -19.11 11.40 -0.96
C ARG A 76 -20.50 10.84 -0.59
N PRO A 77 -20.63 9.79 0.25
CA PRO A 77 -21.96 9.34 0.69
C PRO A 77 -22.74 10.42 1.45
N ALA A 78 -22.07 11.21 2.32
CA ALA A 78 -22.73 12.27 3.08
C ALA A 78 -23.17 13.45 2.18
N ILE A 79 -22.41 13.74 1.12
CA ILE A 79 -22.77 14.75 0.12
C ILE A 79 -23.94 14.26 -0.73
N ASP A 80 -23.93 13.01 -1.17
CA ASP A 80 -25.00 12.42 -1.98
C ASP A 80 -26.34 12.41 -1.21
N ASP A 81 -26.31 12.06 0.08
CA ASP A 81 -27.48 12.12 0.97
C ASP A 81 -27.98 13.57 1.15
N ALA A 82 -27.07 14.52 1.38
CA ALA A 82 -27.43 15.93 1.53
C ALA A 82 -28.03 16.52 0.24
N VAL A 83 -27.49 16.14 -0.92
CA VAL A 83 -28.02 16.54 -2.24
C VAL A 83 -29.39 15.92 -2.48
N ALA A 84 -29.60 14.65 -2.12
CA ALA A 84 -30.89 14.00 -2.24
C ALA A 84 -31.97 14.69 -1.39
N ILE A 85 -31.64 15.07 -0.14
CA ILE A 85 -32.54 15.81 0.75
C ILE A 85 -32.86 17.19 0.16
N ALA A 86 -31.85 17.95 -0.27
CA ALA A 86 -32.03 19.29 -0.82
C ALA A 86 -32.87 19.28 -2.11
N LEU A 87 -32.74 18.25 -2.94
CA LEU A 87 -33.54 18.09 -4.16
C LEU A 87 -35.00 17.75 -3.82
N ALA A 88 -35.24 16.92 -2.81
CA ALA A 88 -36.59 16.59 -2.34
C ALA A 88 -37.31 17.82 -1.78
N THR A 89 -36.62 18.65 -0.99
CA THR A 89 -37.21 19.89 -0.44
C THR A 89 -37.54 20.88 -1.55
N ALA A 90 -36.64 21.10 -2.51
CA ALA A 90 -36.86 22.02 -3.62
C ALA A 90 -38.05 21.59 -4.52
N CYS A 91 -38.23 20.28 -4.72
CA CYS A 91 -39.37 19.73 -5.45
C CYS A 91 -40.69 20.05 -4.75
N CYS A 92 -40.76 19.82 -3.43
CA CYS A 92 -41.95 20.09 -2.63
C CYS A 92 -42.28 21.59 -2.56
N GLU A 93 -41.27 22.45 -2.41
CA GLU A 93 -41.44 23.91 -2.38
C GLU A 93 -41.93 24.46 -3.71
N THR A 94 -41.37 23.97 -4.83
CA THR A 94 -41.79 24.40 -6.18
C THR A 94 -43.24 23.99 -6.46
N TRP A 95 -43.64 22.79 -6.04
CA TRP A 95 -45.02 22.33 -6.16
C TRP A 95 -45.98 23.23 -5.38
N TRP A 96 -45.70 23.45 -4.09
CA TRP A 96 -46.51 24.32 -3.23
C TRP A 96 -46.67 25.72 -3.84
N ALA A 97 -45.57 26.30 -4.33
CA ALA A 97 -45.57 27.63 -4.94
C ALA A 97 -46.37 27.73 -6.25
N THR A 98 -46.51 26.64 -7.00
CA THR A 98 -47.14 26.65 -8.33
C THR A 98 -48.60 26.18 -8.33
N THR A 99 -48.98 25.27 -7.42
CA THR A 99 -50.32 24.67 -7.40
C THR A 99 -51.15 25.06 -6.18
N GLY A 100 -50.57 25.72 -5.18
CA GLY A 100 -51.30 26.25 -4.02
C GLY A 100 -51.96 25.20 -3.13
N ALA A 101 -51.59 23.92 -3.29
CA ALA A 101 -52.11 22.80 -2.52
C ALA A 101 -50.96 22.05 -1.82
N GLN A 102 -51.27 21.40 -0.69
CA GLN A 102 -50.28 20.62 0.05
C GLN A 102 -49.80 19.43 -0.79
N HIS A 103 -48.48 19.39 -1.02
CA HIS A 103 -47.83 18.29 -1.70
C HIS A 103 -47.88 17.04 -0.82
N ASP A 104 -48.25 15.90 -1.40
CA ASP A 104 -48.17 14.60 -0.74
C ASP A 104 -46.77 13.99 -0.99
N PRO A 105 -45.88 13.98 0.03
CA PRO A 105 -44.54 13.45 -0.13
C PRO A 105 -44.51 11.93 -0.31
N GLU A 106 -45.56 11.19 0.06
CA GLU A 106 -45.61 9.73 -0.06
C GLU A 106 -45.95 9.26 -1.48
N HIS A 107 -46.61 10.11 -2.27
CA HIS A 107 -47.01 9.83 -3.65
C HIS A 107 -46.25 10.66 -4.69
N CYS A 108 -45.23 11.40 -4.26
CA CYS A 108 -44.35 12.12 -5.17
C CYS A 108 -43.41 11.15 -5.90
N THR A 109 -43.77 10.76 -7.12
CA THR A 109 -42.88 9.97 -7.98
C THR A 109 -41.76 10.86 -8.49
N ARG A 110 -40.61 10.83 -7.80
CA ARG A 110 -39.35 11.39 -8.30
C ARG A 110 -39.09 10.87 -9.71
N LYS A 111 -38.78 11.75 -10.67
CA LYS A 111 -38.53 11.36 -12.07
C LYS A 111 -37.28 10.49 -12.24
N ASP A 112 -36.39 10.48 -11.25
CA ASP A 112 -35.11 9.75 -11.28
C ASP A 112 -35.24 8.29 -10.81
N THR A 113 -36.45 7.83 -10.44
CA THR A 113 -36.70 6.44 -10.01
C THR A 113 -36.88 5.46 -11.17
N THR A 114 -36.73 5.90 -12.42
CA THR A 114 -36.58 5.00 -13.57
C THR A 114 -35.18 4.40 -13.57
N ALA A 115 -35.10 3.12 -13.20
CA ALA A 115 -34.00 2.22 -13.52
C ALA A 115 -33.70 2.17 -15.03
#